data_AF-A0A7J2YCF7-F1
#
_entry.id   AF-A0A7J2YCF7-F1
#
_cell.length_a   1.000
_cell.length_b   1.000
_cell.length_c   1.000
_cell.angle_alpha   90.00
_cell.angle_beta   90.00
_cell.angle_gamma   90.00
#
_symmetry.space_group_name_H-M   'P 1'
#
loop_
_entity.id
_entity.type
_entity.pdbx_description
1 polymer ?
#
loop_
_entity_poly.entity_id
_entity_poly.type
_entity_poly.pdbx_seq_one_letter_code
_entity_poly.pdbx_strand_id
1 'polypeptide(L)'
;MSKGDDTKYKNEQKTANGVVKLASLLQKVLETGRTNNVEMSEVSRYLNYYVKTQLDDSCMYLDYIIYNKSEDGFKQLKSELVKIFDDINEILANGYEKLVAPNGSVDKNLFEQLIQIDTEITVISNMIRNVLGNVKDCGEITKQGIKEMSDMINELAVHVNERKKILK
;
A
#
# COMPACT_ATOMS: atom_id res chain seq x y z
N MET A 1 -4.47 -25.47 12.07
CA MET A 1 -3.45 -24.75 11.28
C MET A 1 -2.60 -23.95 12.28
N SER A 2 -1.28 -24.12 12.22
CA SER A 2 -0.34 -23.77 13.29
C SER A 2 -0.03 -22.26 13.32
N LYS A 3 -0.02 -21.67 14.52
CA LYS A 3 0.37 -20.26 14.79
C LYS A 3 1.86 -19.96 14.50
N GLY A 4 2.64 -20.95 14.07
CA GLY A 4 4.08 -20.84 13.79
C GLY A 4 4.44 -20.44 12.36
N ASP A 5 3.57 -20.66 11.37
CA ASP A 5 3.88 -20.33 9.97
C ASP A 5 3.75 -18.82 9.69
N ASP A 6 2.80 -18.14 10.36
CA ASP A 6 2.58 -16.69 10.22
C ASP A 6 3.73 -15.84 10.78
N THR A 7 4.42 -16.31 11.82
CA THR A 7 5.50 -15.54 12.46
C THR A 7 6.81 -15.62 11.68
N LYS A 8 7.09 -16.76 11.05
CA LYS A 8 8.28 -16.95 10.21
C LYS A 8 8.17 -16.19 8.88
N TYR A 9 6.98 -16.22 8.27
CA TYR A 9 6.66 -15.45 7.06
C TYR A 9 6.78 -13.92 7.29
N LYS A 10 6.28 -13.42 8.43
CA LYS A 10 6.38 -12.00 8.82
C LYS A 10 7.82 -11.52 9.03
N ASN A 11 8.73 -12.40 9.42
CA ASN A 11 10.13 -12.04 9.67
C ASN A 11 11.00 -12.13 8.41
N GLU A 12 10.81 -13.13 7.54
CA GLU A 12 11.60 -13.28 6.33
C GLU A 12 11.29 -12.17 5.28
N GLN A 13 10.02 -11.74 5.18
CA GLN A 13 9.60 -10.67 4.28
C GLN A 13 10.05 -9.27 4.70
N LYS A 14 10.36 -9.03 5.98
CA LYS A 14 10.85 -7.74 6.49
C LYS A 14 12.37 -7.55 6.35
N THR A 15 13.07 -8.55 5.83
CA THR A 15 14.52 -8.45 5.59
C THR A 15 14.79 -7.78 4.25
N ALA A 16 15.89 -7.02 4.14
CA ALA A 16 16.37 -6.47 2.87
C ALA A 16 16.45 -7.55 1.77
N ASN A 17 16.79 -8.79 2.15
CA ASN A 17 16.84 -9.95 1.25
C ASN A 17 15.46 -10.32 0.66
N GLY A 18 14.39 -10.21 1.44
CA GLY A 18 13.02 -10.44 0.98
C GLY A 18 12.58 -9.41 -0.07
N VAL A 19 12.88 -8.13 0.17
CA VAL A 19 12.57 -7.05 -0.79
C VAL A 19 13.35 -7.22 -2.09
N VAL A 20 14.65 -7.53 -2.01
CA VAL A 20 15.49 -7.79 -3.19
C VAL A 20 14.96 -8.98 -4.00
N LYS A 21 14.51 -10.05 -3.34
CA LYS A 21 13.88 -11.20 -4.03
C LYS A 21 12.64 -10.76 -4.81
N LEU A 22 11.73 -10.01 -4.18
CA LEU A 22 10.49 -9.57 -4.83
C LEU A 22 10.76 -8.60 -5.99
N ALA A 23 11.70 -7.67 -5.83
CA ALA A 23 12.15 -6.78 -6.91
C ALA A 23 12.72 -7.58 -8.09
N SER A 24 13.54 -8.59 -7.80
CA SER A 24 14.10 -9.49 -8.83
C SER A 24 13.00 -10.27 -9.57
N LEU A 25 11.95 -10.70 -8.86
CA LEU A 25 10.80 -11.35 -9.49
C LEU A 25 10.07 -10.40 -10.43
N LEU A 26 9.75 -9.18 -9.98
CA LEU A 26 9.10 -8.17 -10.83
C LEU A 26 9.93 -7.87 -12.09
N GLN A 27 11.24 -7.68 -11.93
CA GLN A 27 12.16 -7.44 -13.05
C GLN A 27 12.18 -8.60 -14.03
N LYS A 28 12.27 -9.85 -13.55
CA LYS A 28 12.19 -11.06 -14.38
C LYS A 28 10.89 -11.08 -15.20
N VAL A 29 9.75 -10.68 -14.64
CA VAL A 29 8.48 -10.65 -15.38
C VAL A 29 8.49 -9.56 -16.46
N LEU A 30 9.01 -8.37 -16.16
CA LEU A 30 9.16 -7.30 -17.16
C LEU A 30 10.06 -7.73 -18.33
N GLU A 31 11.14 -8.45 -18.05
CA GLU A 31 12.09 -8.93 -19.06
C GLU A 31 11.53 -10.10 -19.88
N THR A 32 10.92 -11.08 -19.23
CA THR A 32 10.54 -12.35 -19.88
C THR A 32 9.06 -12.43 -20.26
N GLY A 33 8.19 -11.68 -19.59
CA GLY A 33 6.73 -11.79 -19.72
C GLY A 33 6.18 -13.10 -19.15
N ARG A 34 6.95 -13.77 -18.27
CA ARG A 34 6.61 -15.09 -17.73
C ARG A 34 6.80 -15.16 -16.23
N THR A 35 5.83 -15.77 -15.56
CA THR A 35 5.84 -16.01 -14.12
C THR A 35 4.84 -17.11 -13.76
N ASN A 36 4.67 -17.38 -12.46
CA ASN A 36 3.59 -18.22 -11.97
C ASN A 36 2.79 -17.52 -10.86
N ASN A 37 1.59 -18.05 -10.60
CA ASN A 37 0.67 -17.51 -9.60
C ASN A 37 1.24 -17.51 -8.18
N VAL A 38 2.11 -18.47 -7.83
CA VAL A 38 2.70 -18.55 -6.48
C VAL A 38 3.69 -17.39 -6.28
N GLU A 39 4.61 -17.19 -7.23
CA GLU A 39 5.57 -16.07 -7.23
C GLU A 39 4.85 -14.73 -7.13
N MET A 40 3.77 -14.54 -7.90
CA MET A 40 3.02 -13.28 -7.90
C MET A 40 2.16 -13.09 -6.65
N SER A 41 1.62 -14.17 -6.08
CA SER A 41 0.92 -14.09 -4.79
C SER A 41 1.85 -13.68 -3.65
N GLU A 42 3.14 -14.05 -3.67
CA GLU A 42 4.12 -13.56 -2.71
C GLU A 42 4.33 -12.04 -2.81
N VAL A 43 4.44 -11.51 -4.03
CA VAL A 43 4.54 -10.07 -4.29
C VAL A 43 3.30 -9.35 -3.77
N SER A 44 2.11 -9.84 -4.14
CA SER A 44 0.84 -9.28 -3.68
C SER A 44 0.76 -9.25 -2.17
N ARG A 45 1.04 -10.36 -1.47
CA ARG A 45 1.00 -10.43 -0.01
C ARG A 45 1.92 -9.41 0.66
N TYR A 46 3.13 -9.25 0.14
CA TYR A 46 4.08 -8.29 0.68
C TYR A 46 3.58 -6.85 0.53
N LEU A 47 3.21 -6.44 -0.68
CA LEU A 47 2.70 -5.09 -0.95
C LEU A 47 1.45 -4.81 -0.13
N ASN A 48 0.54 -5.78 -0.09
CA ASN A 48 -0.68 -5.69 0.70
C ASN A 48 -0.38 -5.46 2.18
N TYR A 49 0.54 -6.23 2.74
CA TYR A 49 0.94 -6.11 4.13
C TYR A 49 1.58 -4.75 4.41
N TYR A 50 2.50 -4.32 3.53
CA TYR A 50 3.21 -3.06 3.69
C TYR A 50 2.24 -1.88 3.69
N VAL A 51 1.43 -1.73 2.64
CA VAL A 51 0.48 -0.61 2.48
C VAL A 51 -0.53 -0.60 3.61
N LYS A 52 -1.10 -1.76 3.98
CA LYS A 52 -2.03 -1.84 5.12
C LYS A 52 -1.38 -1.38 6.41
N THR A 53 -0.14 -1.78 6.66
CA THR A 53 0.59 -1.35 7.87
C THR A 53 0.79 0.17 7.87
N GLN A 54 1.15 0.78 6.73
CA GLN A 54 1.34 2.24 6.67
C GLN A 54 0.03 3.01 6.94
N LEU A 55 -1.08 2.52 6.38
CA LEU A 55 -2.38 3.16 6.53
C LEU A 55 -2.99 2.94 7.92
N ASP A 56 -2.80 1.75 8.50
CA ASP A 56 -3.22 1.46 9.88
C ASP A 56 -2.47 2.36 10.87
N ASP A 57 -1.14 2.45 10.76
CA ASP A 57 -0.33 3.40 11.54
C ASP A 57 -0.83 4.85 11.36
N SER A 58 -1.15 5.25 10.13
CA SER A 58 -1.67 6.59 9.83
C SER A 58 -3.02 6.86 10.50
N CYS A 59 -3.94 5.89 10.46
CA CYS A 59 -5.21 5.96 11.17
C CYS A 59 -5.01 6.06 12.69
N MET A 60 -4.09 5.28 13.26
CA MET A 60 -3.74 5.35 14.68
C MET A 60 -3.15 6.72 15.07
N TYR A 61 -2.29 7.30 14.22
CA TYR A 61 -1.74 8.64 14.46
C TYR A 61 -2.82 9.72 14.40
N LEU A 62 -3.75 9.64 13.45
CA LEU A 62 -4.90 10.53 13.39
C LEU A 62 -5.77 10.41 14.64
N ASP A 63 -6.03 9.19 15.12
CA ASP A 63 -6.78 8.98 16.36
C ASP A 63 -6.13 9.66 17.57
N TYR A 64 -4.82 9.49 17.71
CA TYR A 64 -4.05 10.18 18.75
C TYR A 64 -4.13 11.70 18.61
N ILE A 65 -3.95 12.22 17.40
CA ILE A 65 -3.99 13.67 17.14
C ILE A 65 -5.37 14.25 17.45
N ILE A 66 -6.44 13.60 16.97
CA ILE A 66 -7.83 14.04 17.20
C ILE A 66 -8.15 14.08 18.69
N TYR A 67 -7.76 13.04 19.43
CA TYR A 67 -7.99 12.95 20.87
C TYR A 67 -7.30 14.08 21.63
N ASN A 68 -6.06 14.43 21.26
CA ASN A 68 -5.24 15.37 22.02
C ASN A 68 -5.34 16.84 21.55
N LYS A 69 -5.69 17.11 20.28
CA LYS A 69 -5.62 18.46 19.70
C LYS A 69 -6.95 19.08 19.27
N SER A 70 -8.05 18.32 19.31
CA SER A 70 -9.42 18.81 19.03
C SER A 70 -9.57 19.64 17.73
N GLU A 71 -8.86 19.25 16.66
CA GLU A 71 -8.95 19.92 15.36
C GLU A 71 -9.84 19.15 14.38
N ASP A 72 -10.93 19.79 13.92
CA ASP A 72 -11.93 19.16 13.04
C ASP A 72 -11.36 18.73 11.67
N GLY A 73 -10.31 19.38 11.18
CA GLY A 73 -9.66 19.02 9.91
C GLY A 73 -9.13 17.58 9.90
N PHE A 74 -8.62 17.08 11.04
CA PHE A 74 -8.14 15.71 11.14
C PHE A 74 -9.24 14.66 11.13
N LYS A 75 -10.46 15.01 11.58
CA LYS A 75 -11.61 14.09 11.51
C LYS A 75 -11.99 13.80 10.07
N GLN A 76 -11.95 14.82 9.21
CA GLN A 76 -12.20 14.65 7.78
C GLN A 76 -11.12 13.77 7.14
N LEU A 77 -9.85 14.08 7.37
CA LEU A 77 -8.73 13.28 6.86
C LEU A 77 -8.85 11.82 7.29
N LYS A 78 -9.22 11.56 8.55
CA LYS A 78 -9.46 10.20 9.04
C LYS A 78 -10.59 9.51 8.28
N SER A 79 -11.71 10.20 8.07
CA SER A 79 -12.84 9.60 7.33
C SER A 79 -12.47 9.25 5.89
N GLU A 80 -11.69 10.10 5.22
CA GLU A 80 -11.19 9.84 3.87
C GLU A 80 -10.19 8.68 3.85
N LEU A 81 -9.25 8.64 4.79
CA LEU A 81 -8.25 7.58 4.88
C LEU A 81 -8.86 6.21 5.20
N VAL A 82 -9.88 6.15 6.07
CA VAL A 82 -10.59 4.90 6.37
C VAL A 82 -11.29 4.36 5.13
N LYS A 83 -11.93 5.21 4.32
CA LYS A 83 -12.53 4.77 3.04
C LYS A 83 -11.49 4.18 2.09
N ILE A 84 -10.32 4.81 1.99
CA ILE A 84 -9.21 4.30 1.18
C ILE A 84 -8.69 2.97 1.74
N PHE A 85 -8.60 2.84 3.06
CA PHE A 85 -8.19 1.59 3.71
C PHE A 85 -9.15 0.44 3.41
N ASP A 86 -10.46 0.71 3.47
CA ASP A 86 -11.50 -0.27 3.11
C ASP A 86 -11.41 -0.65 1.63
N ASP A 87 -11.27 0.33 0.74
CA ASP A 87 -11.04 0.10 -0.68
C ASP A 87 -9.81 -0.77 -0.93
N ILE A 88 -8.70 -0.47 -0.27
CA ILE A 88 -7.48 -1.27 -0.35
C ILE A 88 -7.73 -2.68 0.17
N ASN A 89 -8.46 -2.86 1.27
CA ASN A 89 -8.81 -4.20 1.75
C ASN A 89 -9.58 -5.03 0.71
N GLU A 90 -10.49 -4.39 -0.05
CA GLU A 90 -11.23 -5.04 -1.12
C GLU A 90 -10.36 -5.37 -2.35
N ILE A 91 -9.53 -4.43 -2.81
CA ILE A 91 -8.75 -4.64 -4.04
C ILE A 91 -7.59 -5.59 -3.79
N LEU A 92 -6.95 -5.52 -2.63
CA LEU A 92 -5.77 -6.33 -2.34
C LEU A 92 -6.09 -7.83 -2.23
N ALA A 93 -7.38 -8.22 -2.18
CA ALA A 93 -7.79 -9.61 -2.40
C ALA A 93 -7.45 -10.12 -3.83
N ASN A 94 -7.23 -9.19 -4.76
CA ASN A 94 -6.85 -9.43 -6.14
C ASN A 94 -5.50 -8.74 -6.40
N GLY A 95 -4.45 -9.53 -6.61
CA GLY A 95 -3.10 -9.01 -6.81
C GLY A 95 -2.51 -9.35 -8.18
N TYR A 96 -1.18 -9.35 -8.25
CA TYR A 96 -0.40 -9.64 -9.44
C TYR A 96 -0.72 -11.01 -10.05
N GLU A 97 -1.17 -11.97 -9.25
CA GLU A 97 -1.59 -13.29 -9.71
C GLU A 97 -2.74 -13.23 -10.75
N LYS A 98 -3.59 -12.20 -10.73
CA LYS A 98 -4.63 -12.04 -11.77
C LYS A 98 -4.08 -11.75 -13.16
N LEU A 99 -2.88 -11.19 -13.25
CA LEU A 99 -2.25 -10.88 -14.54
C LEU A 99 -1.55 -12.09 -15.15
N VAL A 100 -1.53 -13.24 -14.45
CA VAL A 100 -0.87 -14.46 -14.91
C VAL A 100 -1.89 -15.37 -15.60
N ALA A 101 -1.74 -15.53 -16.92
CA ALA A 101 -2.55 -16.46 -17.68
C ALA A 101 -2.23 -17.93 -17.27
N PRO A 102 -3.12 -18.90 -17.54
CA PRO A 102 -2.91 -20.30 -17.16
C PRO A 102 -1.62 -20.94 -17.70
N ASN A 103 -1.08 -20.44 -18.82
CA ASN A 103 0.18 -20.88 -19.42
C ASN A 103 1.43 -20.15 -18.85
N GLY A 104 1.24 -19.31 -17.82
CA GLY A 104 2.27 -18.51 -17.17
C GLY A 104 2.68 -17.23 -17.92
N SER A 105 2.00 -16.85 -19.01
CA SER A 105 2.26 -15.58 -19.69
C SER A 105 1.62 -14.39 -18.96
N VAL A 106 2.26 -13.24 -19.07
CA VAL A 106 1.81 -11.96 -18.49
C VAL A 106 1.84 -10.89 -19.57
N ASP A 107 0.79 -10.05 -19.63
CA ASP A 107 0.83 -8.82 -20.41
C ASP A 107 1.78 -7.82 -19.72
N LYS A 108 2.94 -7.60 -20.33
CA LYS A 108 3.99 -6.74 -19.77
C LYS A 108 3.54 -5.29 -19.60
N ASN A 109 2.71 -4.77 -20.49
CA ASN A 109 2.28 -3.38 -20.42
C ASN A 109 1.33 -3.18 -19.24
N LEU A 110 0.38 -4.09 -19.04
CA LEU A 110 -0.51 -4.05 -17.88
C LEU A 110 0.27 -4.29 -16.58
N PHE A 111 1.25 -5.19 -16.61
CA PHE A 111 2.10 -5.48 -15.46
C PHE A 111 2.96 -4.29 -15.06
N GLU A 112 3.59 -3.61 -16.02
CA GLU A 112 4.37 -2.39 -15.78
C GLU A 112 3.50 -1.27 -15.22
N GLN A 113 2.31 -1.05 -15.79
CA GLN A 113 1.36 -0.07 -15.25
C GLN A 113 0.96 -0.38 -13.80
N LEU A 114 0.73 -1.66 -13.47
CA LEU A 114 0.40 -2.05 -12.11
C LEU A 114 1.56 -1.78 -11.14
N ILE A 115 2.81 -2.06 -11.56
CA ILE A 115 4.01 -1.75 -10.76
C ILE A 115 4.11 -0.25 -10.49
N GLN A 116 3.89 0.58 -11.51
CA GLN A 116 3.94 2.04 -11.37
C GLN A 116 2.91 2.51 -10.35
N ILE A 117 1.65 2.08 -10.49
CA ILE A 117 0.58 2.44 -9.55
C ILE A 117 0.87 1.96 -8.12
N ASP A 118 1.32 0.71 -7.94
CA ASP A 118 1.64 0.18 -6.62
C ASP A 118 2.84 0.89 -5.98
N THR A 119 3.77 1.39 -6.81
CA THR A 119 4.88 2.23 -6.35
C THR A 119 4.35 3.56 -5.80
N GLU A 120 3.48 4.25 -6.53
CA GLU A 120 2.88 5.51 -6.06
C GLU A 120 2.06 5.32 -4.78
N ILE A 121 1.22 4.26 -4.71
CA ILE A 121 0.47 3.90 -3.49
C ILE A 121 1.41 3.71 -2.30
N THR A 122 2.52 3.00 -2.51
CA THR A 122 3.53 2.71 -1.48
C THR A 122 4.25 3.98 -1.01
N VAL A 123 4.61 4.85 -1.93
CA VAL A 123 5.30 6.12 -1.64
C VAL A 123 4.38 7.07 -0.88
N ILE A 124 3.18 7.32 -1.39
CA ILE A 124 2.23 8.27 -0.82
C ILE A 124 1.76 7.79 0.57
N SER A 125 1.45 6.50 0.73
CA SER A 125 1.05 5.96 2.05
C SER A 125 2.15 6.12 3.10
N ASN A 126 3.41 5.91 2.72
CA ASN A 126 4.56 6.15 3.61
C ASN A 126 4.75 7.64 3.91
N MET A 127 4.56 8.55 2.93
CA MET A 127 4.63 9.99 3.16
C MET A 127 3.56 10.47 4.15
N ILE A 128 2.29 10.05 3.95
CA ILE A 128 1.17 10.35 4.86
C ILE A 128 1.52 9.89 6.28
N ARG A 129 1.96 8.64 6.44
CA ARG A 129 2.35 8.10 7.74
C ARG A 129 3.45 8.92 8.41
N ASN A 130 4.51 9.27 7.68
CA ASN A 130 5.64 10.02 8.22
C ASN A 130 5.23 11.44 8.64
N VAL A 131 4.41 12.12 7.84
CA VAL A 131 3.88 13.43 8.20
C VAL A 131 3.03 13.33 9.46
N LEU A 132 2.10 12.37 9.54
CA LEU A 132 1.26 12.18 10.72
C LEU A 132 2.06 11.78 11.96
N GLY A 133 3.10 10.95 11.81
CA GLY A 133 4.02 10.60 12.88
C GLY A 133 4.73 11.84 13.44
N ASN A 134 5.25 12.70 12.55
CA ASN A 134 5.88 13.96 12.94
C ASN A 134 4.87 14.90 13.64
N VAL A 135 3.64 15.01 13.15
CA VAL A 135 2.60 15.85 13.79
C VAL A 135 2.22 15.31 15.16
N LYS A 136 2.13 13.99 15.30
CA LYS A 136 1.88 13.31 16.57
C LYS A 136 2.98 13.65 17.59
N ASP A 137 4.25 13.62 17.18
CA ASP A 137 5.39 13.78 18.08
C ASP A 137 5.73 15.26 18.37
N CYS A 138 5.69 16.12 17.35
CA CYS A 138 6.13 17.52 17.45
C CYS A 138 5.01 18.51 17.73
N GLY A 139 3.74 18.10 17.67
CA GLY A 139 2.65 18.96 18.11
C GLY A 139 2.13 19.97 17.08
N GLU A 140 2.88 20.29 16.04
CA GLU A 140 2.54 21.41 15.14
C GLU A 140 2.12 20.94 13.74
N ILE A 141 0.97 21.43 13.27
CA ILE A 141 0.66 21.50 11.84
C ILE A 141 -0.07 22.80 11.53
N THR A 142 0.17 23.34 10.35
CA THR A 142 -0.58 24.50 9.85
C THR A 142 -1.82 24.04 9.10
N LYS A 143 -2.81 24.94 8.92
CA LYS A 143 -3.95 24.67 8.01
C LYS A 143 -3.49 24.30 6.59
N GLN A 144 -2.37 24.86 6.15
CA GLN A 144 -1.76 24.53 4.87
C GLN A 144 -1.24 23.08 4.88
N GLY A 145 -0.60 22.62 5.96
CA GLY A 145 -0.20 21.23 6.11
C GLY A 145 -1.38 20.25 6.14
N ILE A 146 -2.51 20.64 6.73
CA ILE A 146 -3.76 19.84 6.68
C ILE A 146 -4.25 19.71 5.24
N LYS A 147 -4.21 20.80 4.47
CA LYS A 147 -4.58 20.78 3.05
C LYS A 147 -3.65 19.88 2.24
N GLU A 148 -2.34 20.00 2.42
CA GLU A 148 -1.35 19.14 1.75
C GLU A 148 -1.55 17.65 2.06
N MET A 149 -1.92 17.32 3.30
CA MET A 149 -2.31 15.94 3.65
C MET A 149 -3.60 15.49 2.95
N SER A 150 -4.60 16.36 2.84
CA SER A 150 -5.82 16.06 2.08
C SER A 150 -5.49 15.82 0.60
N ASP A 151 -4.61 16.62 0.01
CA ASP A 151 -4.16 16.46 -1.37
C ASP A 151 -3.45 15.11 -1.57
N MET A 152 -2.56 14.69 -0.66
CA MET A 152 -1.93 13.36 -0.68
C MET A 152 -2.93 12.21 -0.53
N ILE A 153 -3.92 12.36 0.36
CA ILE A 153 -4.99 11.35 0.54
C ILE A 153 -5.83 11.22 -0.73
N ASN A 154 -6.15 12.35 -1.37
CA ASN A 154 -6.89 12.35 -2.63
C ASN A 154 -6.08 11.71 -3.77
N GLU A 155 -4.78 12.00 -3.86
CA GLU A 155 -3.87 11.38 -4.83
C GLU A 155 -3.77 9.86 -4.62
N LEU A 156 -3.64 9.41 -3.36
CA LEU A 156 -3.69 8.00 -3.02
C LEU A 156 -5.00 7.35 -3.49
N ALA A 157 -6.14 8.01 -3.28
CA ALA A 157 -7.43 7.51 -3.73
C ALA A 157 -7.52 7.38 -5.26
N VAL A 158 -6.89 8.29 -6.01
CA VAL A 158 -6.80 8.21 -7.47
C VAL A 158 -6.06 6.94 -7.88
N HIS A 159 -4.86 6.70 -7.34
CA HIS A 159 -4.07 5.51 -7.69
C HIS A 159 -4.74 4.20 -7.26
N VAL A 160 -5.40 4.17 -6.11
CA VAL A 160 -6.19 3.02 -5.65
C VAL A 160 -7.33 2.72 -6.64
N ASN A 161 -7.97 3.76 -7.20
CA ASN A 161 -9.00 3.60 -8.22
C ASN A 161 -8.45 3.19 -9.59
N GLU A 162 -7.25 3.62 -9.96
CA GLU A 162 -6.55 3.14 -11.16
C GLU A 162 -6.18 1.67 -11.04
N ARG A 163 -5.64 1.27 -9.87
CA ARG A 163 -5.36 -0.13 -9.53
C ARG A 163 -6.61 -1.00 -9.68
N LYS A 164 -7.76 -0.53 -9.18
CA LYS A 164 -9.07 -1.18 -9.35
C LYS A 164 -9.38 -1.45 -10.82
N LYS A 165 -9.09 -0.52 -11.73
CA LYS A 165 -9.41 -0.66 -13.16
C LYS A 165 -8.53 -1.71 -13.85
N ILE A 166 -7.27 -1.83 -13.46
CA ILE A 166 -6.35 -2.84 -14.02
C ILE A 166 -6.73 -4.26 -13.58
N LEU A 167 -7.25 -4.42 -12.37
CA LEU A 167 -7.51 -5.73 -11.75
C LEU A 167 -8.98 -6.19 -11.77
N LYS A 168 -9.83 -5.42 -12.46
CA LYS A 168 -11.24 -5.77 -12.77
C LYS A 168 -11.27 -6.84 -13.86
#